data_AF-S2XUY9-F1
#
_entry.id   AF-S2XUY9-F1
#
_cell.length_a   1.000
_cell.length_b   1.000
_cell.length_c   1.000
_cell.angle_alpha   90.00
_cell.angle_beta   90.00
_cell.angle_gamma   90.00
#
_symmetry.space_group_name_H-M   'P 1'
#
loop_
_entity.id
_entity.type
_entity.pdbx_description
1 polymer ?
#
loop_
_entity_poly.entity_id
_entity_poly.type
_entity_poly.pdbx_seq_one_letter_code
_entity_poly.pdbx_strand_id
1 'polypeptide(L)'
;MSINKALEIIEANQEEADFIGEIDEQTIIDAENKLMVKFPKSYRAFLKKYGLGDIFGQEIYGLGTDETGIPNMIWITKELRETEDLPNNLICFYFADDGEYFCLDCSKVLSNNDDNAPVVSFIGGLPIKEQSFEMIAENFGDFLSELLNNSL
;
A
#
# COMPACT_ATOMS: atom_id res chain seq x y z
N MET A 1 14.90 -7.60 7.22
CA MET A 1 13.52 -7.63 6.68
C MET A 1 13.56 -6.90 5.36
N SER A 2 12.83 -7.36 4.35
CA SER A 2 12.78 -6.77 3.01
C SER A 2 12.46 -5.29 3.02
N ILE A 3 11.58 -4.86 3.92
CA ILE A 3 11.27 -3.44 4.14
C ILE A 3 12.51 -2.59 4.43
N ASN A 4 13.49 -3.09 5.19
CA ASN A 4 14.70 -2.30 5.51
C ASN A 4 15.50 -1.97 4.24
N LYS A 5 15.56 -2.88 3.27
CA LYS A 5 16.27 -2.64 2.01
C LYS A 5 15.57 -1.55 1.19
N ALA A 6 14.24 -1.57 1.14
CA ALA A 6 13.47 -0.49 0.54
C ALA A 6 13.74 0.86 1.23
N LEU A 7 13.72 0.89 2.57
CA LEU A 7 13.99 2.13 3.30
C LEU A 7 15.42 2.62 3.07
N GLU A 8 16.41 1.74 3.02
CA GLU A 8 17.79 2.10 2.70
C GLU A 8 17.92 2.73 1.31
N ILE A 9 17.18 2.23 0.30
CA ILE A 9 17.15 2.83 -1.05
C ILE A 9 16.55 4.24 -0.99
N ILE A 10 15.43 4.42 -0.28
CA ILE A 10 14.79 5.73 -0.12
C ILE A 10 15.75 6.71 0.56
N GLU A 11 16.38 6.33 1.67
CA GLU A 11 17.32 7.19 2.39
C GLU A 11 18.58 7.55 1.58
N ALA A 12 19.00 6.68 0.68
CA ALA A 12 20.16 6.91 -0.18
C ALA A 12 19.88 7.86 -1.36
N ASN A 13 18.60 8.10 -1.70
CA ASN A 13 18.18 8.87 -2.88
C ASN A 13 17.11 9.90 -2.51
N GLN A 14 17.33 10.66 -1.44
CA GLN A 14 16.37 11.65 -0.92
C GLN A 14 16.07 12.78 -1.93
N GLU A 15 16.97 13.04 -2.87
CA GLU A 15 16.79 14.01 -3.94
C GLU A 15 15.76 13.60 -5.01
N GLU A 16 15.48 12.31 -5.13
CA GLU A 16 14.48 11.73 -6.04
C GLU A 16 13.19 11.35 -5.30
N ALA A 17 13.10 11.63 -4.00
CA ALA A 17 11.99 11.23 -3.14
C ALA A 17 11.16 12.45 -2.70
N ASP A 18 9.84 12.36 -2.82
CA ASP A 18 8.87 13.34 -2.33
C ASP A 18 7.82 12.64 -1.46
N PHE A 19 8.14 12.49 -0.17
CA PHE A 19 7.27 11.89 0.84
C PHE A 19 6.78 12.95 1.81
N ILE A 20 5.53 12.82 2.26
CA ILE A 20 4.96 13.77 3.21
C ILE A 20 5.57 13.65 4.63
N GLY A 21 6.18 12.50 4.95
CA GLY A 21 6.85 12.23 6.22
C GLY A 21 6.03 11.41 7.22
N GLU A 22 6.41 11.50 8.49
CA GLU A 22 5.98 10.58 9.56
C GLU A 22 4.47 10.60 9.84
N ILE A 23 3.88 9.42 9.98
CA ILE A 23 2.51 9.22 10.45
C ILE A 23 2.51 8.61 11.84
N ASP A 24 1.77 9.23 12.76
CA ASP A 24 1.68 8.76 14.13
C ASP A 24 0.88 7.46 14.26
N GLU A 25 1.17 6.69 15.31
CA GLU A 25 0.56 5.38 15.56
C GLU A 25 -0.98 5.45 15.68
N GLN A 26 -1.53 6.54 16.24
CA GLN A 26 -2.97 6.68 16.43
C GLN A 26 -3.68 6.88 15.08
N THR A 27 -3.11 7.70 14.19
CA THR A 27 -3.63 7.85 12.82
C THR A 27 -3.67 6.52 12.06
N ILE A 28 -2.64 5.68 12.21
CA ILE A 28 -2.63 4.34 11.60
C ILE A 28 -3.70 3.43 12.22
N ILE A 29 -3.86 3.45 13.55
CA ILE A 29 -4.91 2.68 14.25
C ILE A 29 -6.31 3.13 13.81
N ASP A 30 -6.52 4.42 13.63
CA ASP A 30 -7.81 4.97 13.19
C ASP A 30 -8.13 4.54 11.76
N ALA A 31 -7.13 4.51 10.88
CA ALA A 31 -7.25 3.98 9.52
C ALA A 31 -7.60 2.48 9.51
N GLU A 32 -6.89 1.67 10.32
CA GLU A 32 -7.19 0.24 10.51
C GLU A 32 -8.64 0.01 10.97
N ASN A 33 -9.07 0.78 11.97
CA ASN A 33 -10.44 0.71 12.51
C ASN A 33 -11.48 1.13 11.46
N LYS A 34 -11.20 2.19 10.70
CA LYS A 34 -12.09 2.71 9.65
C LYS A 34 -12.29 1.72 8.51
N LEU A 35 -11.24 0.98 8.15
CA LEU A 35 -11.29 -0.03 7.08
C LEU A 35 -11.61 -1.44 7.61
N MET A 36 -11.70 -1.61 8.93
CA MET A 36 -11.93 -2.87 9.65
C MET A 36 -10.89 -3.96 9.31
N VAL A 37 -9.63 -3.57 9.15
CA VAL A 37 -8.51 -4.47 8.86
C VAL A 37 -7.27 -4.09 9.66
N LYS A 38 -6.37 -5.06 9.87
CA LYS A 38 -5.03 -4.79 10.38
C LYS A 38 -4.05 -4.61 9.23
N PHE A 39 -3.14 -3.65 9.32
CA PHE A 39 -2.11 -3.43 8.32
C PHE A 39 -0.87 -4.28 8.63
N PRO A 40 -0.22 -4.84 7.60
CA PRO A 40 0.98 -5.65 7.78
C PRO A 40 2.13 -4.79 8.28
N LYS A 41 3.03 -5.42 9.03
CA LYS A 41 4.16 -4.80 9.73
C LYS A 41 5.02 -3.94 8.80
N SER A 42 5.35 -4.42 7.60
CA SER A 42 6.17 -3.71 6.63
C SER A 42 5.49 -2.42 6.13
N TYR A 43 4.20 -2.48 5.82
CA TYR A 43 3.44 -1.29 5.40
C TYR A 43 3.30 -0.29 6.55
N ARG A 44 3.04 -0.75 7.79
CA ARG A 44 3.07 0.13 8.97
C ARG A 44 4.42 0.82 9.15
N ALA A 45 5.52 0.14 8.89
CA ALA A 45 6.86 0.72 8.98
C ALA A 45 7.09 1.81 7.93
N PHE A 46 6.57 1.63 6.71
CA PHE A 46 6.56 2.66 5.68
C PHE A 46 5.72 3.88 6.09
N LEU A 47 4.45 3.66 6.47
CA LEU A 47 3.55 4.74 6.89
C LEU A 47 4.16 5.59 8.02
N LYS A 48 4.76 4.95 9.03
CA LYS A 48 5.38 5.65 10.17
C LYS A 48 6.50 6.60 9.78
N LYS A 49 7.20 6.33 8.67
CA LYS A 49 8.39 7.07 8.29
C LYS A 49 8.15 8.02 7.11
N TYR A 50 7.31 7.61 6.17
CA TYR A 50 7.13 8.30 4.90
C TYR A 50 5.68 8.70 4.62
N GLY A 51 4.71 8.05 5.26
CA GLY A 51 3.29 8.32 5.08
C GLY A 51 2.80 7.88 3.70
N LEU A 52 2.96 8.76 2.72
CA LEU A 52 2.68 8.53 1.30
C LEU A 52 3.61 9.42 0.48
N GLY A 53 3.74 9.13 -0.81
CA GLY A 53 4.53 9.97 -1.70
C GLY A 53 5.12 9.22 -2.88
N ASP A 54 6.13 9.82 -3.48
CA ASP A 54 6.76 9.35 -4.70
C ASP A 54 8.27 9.13 -4.51
N ILE A 55 8.82 8.16 -5.23
CA ILE A 55 10.27 8.07 -5.47
C ILE A 55 10.51 7.43 -6.83
N PHE A 56 11.41 8.01 -7.64
CA PHE A 56 11.66 7.55 -9.02
C PHE A 56 10.40 7.50 -9.90
N GLY A 57 9.42 8.36 -9.65
CA GLY A 57 8.13 8.35 -10.35
C GLY A 57 7.23 7.18 -9.98
N GLN A 58 7.53 6.45 -8.90
CA GLN A 58 6.67 5.44 -8.32
C GLN A 58 5.87 6.07 -7.17
N GLU A 59 4.55 6.24 -7.35
CA GLU A 59 3.66 6.83 -6.34
C GLU A 59 3.10 5.75 -5.40
N ILE A 60 3.50 5.77 -4.13
CA ILE A 60 3.02 4.87 -3.08
C ILE A 60 1.92 5.58 -2.28
N TYR A 61 0.71 5.04 -2.32
CA TYR A 61 -0.43 5.57 -1.58
C TYR A 61 -0.32 5.22 -0.10
N GLY A 62 -0.87 6.09 0.73
CA GLY A 62 -0.77 5.92 2.17
C GLY A 62 -1.63 6.90 2.95
N LEU A 63 -1.10 7.40 4.05
CA LEU A 63 -1.80 8.28 4.99
C LEU A 63 -1.12 9.63 5.08
N GLY A 64 -1.84 10.63 5.60
CA GLY A 64 -1.33 11.98 5.92
C GLY A 64 -1.82 13.10 4.99
N THR A 65 -2.81 12.80 4.15
CA THR A 65 -3.60 13.76 3.40
C THR A 65 -5.09 13.62 3.73
N ASP A 66 -5.90 14.60 3.34
CA ASP A 66 -7.36 14.49 3.45
C ASP A 66 -7.91 13.34 2.59
N GLU A 67 -9.01 12.71 3.01
CA GLU A 67 -9.69 11.62 2.28
C GLU A 67 -10.52 12.17 1.11
N THR A 68 -9.90 12.86 0.16
CA THR A 68 -10.57 13.52 -0.98
C THR A 68 -10.13 13.01 -2.35
N GLY A 69 -9.09 12.18 -2.41
CA GLY A 69 -8.53 11.65 -3.65
C GLY A 69 -7.25 10.85 -3.44
N ILE A 70 -6.69 10.33 -4.53
CA ILE A 70 -5.31 9.82 -4.58
C ILE A 70 -4.34 10.95 -4.20
N PRO A 71 -3.24 10.67 -3.47
CA PRO A 71 -2.73 9.36 -3.04
C PRO A 71 -3.21 8.88 -1.67
N ASN A 72 -4.37 9.34 -1.19
CA ASN A 72 -4.91 8.84 0.08
C ASN A 72 -5.42 7.39 -0.07
N MET A 73 -4.76 6.45 0.62
CA MET A 73 -5.05 5.01 0.54
C MET A 73 -6.46 4.67 1.05
N ILE A 74 -6.97 5.39 2.07
CA ILE A 74 -8.31 5.14 2.60
C ILE A 74 -9.36 5.52 1.56
N TRP A 75 -9.19 6.67 0.93
CA TRP A 75 -10.10 7.16 -0.09
C TRP A 75 -10.19 6.18 -1.26
N ILE A 76 -9.06 5.83 -1.88
CA ILE A 76 -9.06 4.93 -3.05
C ILE A 76 -9.57 3.53 -2.70
N THR A 77 -9.22 3.02 -1.51
CA THR A 77 -9.72 1.71 -1.04
C THR A 77 -11.24 1.72 -0.89
N LYS A 78 -11.83 2.80 -0.35
CA LYS A 78 -13.29 2.93 -0.23
C LYS A 78 -13.95 3.12 -1.59
N GLU A 79 -13.38 3.95 -2.45
CA GLU A 79 -13.89 4.19 -3.80
C GLU A 79 -14.00 2.88 -4.57
N LEU A 80 -12.95 2.06 -4.57
CA LEU A 80 -12.95 0.75 -5.25
C LEU A 80 -13.90 -0.26 -4.58
N ARG A 81 -14.10 -0.20 -3.26
CA ARG A 81 -15.12 -1.03 -2.56
C ARG A 81 -16.53 -0.65 -2.99
N GLU A 82 -16.80 0.64 -3.18
CA GLU A 82 -18.12 1.16 -3.51
C GLU A 82 -18.45 1.01 -5.00
N THR A 83 -17.46 1.14 -5.88
CA THR A 83 -17.67 1.19 -7.33
C THR A 83 -17.32 -0.11 -8.06
N GLU A 84 -16.40 -0.92 -7.52
CA GLU A 84 -15.79 -2.07 -8.22
C GLU A 84 -15.81 -3.36 -7.38
N ASP A 85 -16.56 -3.39 -6.27
CA ASP A 85 -16.67 -4.54 -5.36
C ASP A 85 -15.33 -5.06 -4.78
N LEU A 86 -14.34 -4.18 -4.56
CA LEU A 86 -13.07 -4.55 -3.95
C LEU A 86 -13.30 -5.28 -2.60
N PRO A 87 -12.71 -6.47 -2.36
CA PRO A 87 -12.91 -7.20 -1.12
C PRO A 87 -12.46 -6.41 0.12
N ASN A 88 -13.21 -6.53 1.23
CA ASN A 88 -12.95 -5.77 2.46
C ASN A 88 -11.59 -6.04 3.11
N ASN A 89 -10.97 -7.20 2.84
CA ASN A 89 -9.62 -7.53 3.31
C ASN A 89 -8.52 -6.89 2.46
N LEU A 90 -8.83 -6.36 1.27
CA LEU A 90 -7.86 -5.73 0.39
C LEU A 90 -7.71 -4.24 0.69
N ILE A 91 -6.46 -3.78 0.61
CA ILE A 91 -6.08 -2.38 0.81
C ILE A 91 -5.25 -1.93 -0.39
N CYS A 92 -5.81 -1.02 -1.19
CA CYS A 92 -5.16 -0.51 -2.39
C CYS A 92 -4.09 0.52 -2.02
N PHE A 93 -2.84 0.29 -2.42
CA PHE A 93 -1.73 1.17 -2.06
C PHE A 93 -0.88 1.64 -3.27
N TYR A 94 -1.21 1.17 -4.46
CA TYR A 94 -0.41 1.45 -5.65
C TYR A 94 -1.27 1.30 -6.92
N PHE A 95 -1.08 2.19 -7.89
CA PHE A 95 -1.61 2.06 -9.24
C PHE A 95 -0.47 1.68 -10.18
N ALA A 96 -0.59 0.54 -10.86
CA ALA A 96 0.43 0.05 -11.77
C ALA A 96 0.29 0.74 -13.14
N ASP A 97 -0.58 0.22 -13.99
CA ASP A 97 -0.97 0.82 -15.27
C ASP A 97 -2.33 0.27 -15.72
N ASP A 98 -2.94 0.86 -16.76
CA ASP A 98 -4.11 0.33 -17.46
C ASP A 98 -5.30 -0.15 -16.59
N GLY A 99 -5.50 0.49 -15.42
CA GLY A 99 -6.58 0.16 -14.49
C GLY A 99 -6.23 -0.95 -13.49
N GLU A 100 -5.00 -1.45 -13.49
CA GLU A 100 -4.47 -2.37 -12.51
C GLU A 100 -3.98 -1.64 -11.25
N TYR A 101 -4.46 -2.11 -10.11
CA TYR A 101 -4.06 -1.66 -8.79
C TYR A 101 -3.38 -2.81 -8.04
N PHE A 102 -2.41 -2.48 -7.20
CA PHE A 102 -1.87 -3.43 -6.25
C PHE A 102 -2.41 -3.20 -4.85
N CYS A 103 -2.82 -4.31 -4.25
CA CYS A 103 -3.51 -4.33 -2.98
C CYS A 103 -2.79 -5.25 -1.99
N LEU A 104 -2.79 -4.88 -0.71
CA LEU A 104 -2.40 -5.79 0.37
C LEU A 104 -3.56 -6.70 0.70
N ASP A 105 -3.36 -8.02 0.65
CA ASP A 105 -4.31 -8.97 1.20
C ASP A 105 -4.11 -9.12 2.71
N CYS A 106 -4.84 -8.31 3.48
CA CYS A 106 -4.77 -8.30 4.93
C CYS A 106 -5.57 -9.42 5.60
N SER A 107 -6.11 -10.39 4.86
CA SER A 107 -6.98 -11.46 5.41
C SER A 107 -6.30 -12.33 6.47
N LYS A 108 -4.96 -12.38 6.47
CA LYS A 108 -4.16 -13.18 7.40
C LYS A 108 -3.36 -12.36 8.41
N VAL A 109 -3.53 -11.03 8.45
CA VAL A 109 -2.81 -10.16 9.38
C VAL A 109 -3.52 -10.18 10.74
N LEU A 110 -2.95 -10.91 11.70
CA LEU A 110 -3.58 -11.10 13.02
C LEU A 110 -3.10 -10.10 14.09
N SER A 111 -1.99 -9.40 13.85
CA SER A 111 -1.43 -8.42 14.79
C SER A 111 -0.55 -7.39 14.08
N ASN A 112 -0.24 -6.27 14.74
CA ASN A 112 0.64 -5.23 14.18
C ASN A 112 2.10 -5.71 13.93
N ASN A 113 2.47 -6.91 14.40
CA ASN A 113 3.79 -7.52 14.18
C ASN A 113 3.77 -8.56 13.04
N ASP A 114 2.60 -8.86 12.50
CA ASP A 114 2.40 -9.82 11.42
C ASP A 114 2.65 -9.15 10.07
N ASP A 115 3.32 -9.85 9.16
CA ASP A 115 3.64 -9.36 7.82
C ASP A 115 3.09 -10.30 6.72
N ASN A 116 2.24 -11.26 7.11
CA ASN A 116 1.60 -12.21 6.19
C ASN A 116 0.47 -11.55 5.39
N ALA A 117 0.82 -10.60 4.53
CA ALA A 117 -0.11 -9.94 3.61
C ALA A 117 0.51 -9.87 2.22
N PRO A 118 0.22 -10.82 1.32
CA PRO A 118 0.73 -10.77 -0.04
C PRO A 118 0.19 -9.53 -0.76
N VAL A 119 1.02 -9.02 -1.66
CA VAL A 119 0.58 -8.00 -2.63
C VAL A 119 -0.09 -8.74 -3.78
N VAL A 120 -1.33 -8.38 -4.08
CA VAL A 120 -2.13 -8.97 -5.16
C VAL A 120 -2.61 -7.90 -6.14
N SER A 121 -2.81 -8.27 -7.40
CA SER A 121 -3.43 -7.39 -8.38
C SER A 121 -4.95 -7.30 -8.23
N PHE A 122 -5.48 -6.15 -8.61
CA PHE A 122 -6.91 -5.89 -8.76
C PHE A 122 -7.13 -5.06 -10.02
N ILE A 123 -7.90 -5.59 -10.98
CA ILE A 123 -8.10 -4.94 -12.27
C ILE A 123 -9.44 -4.20 -12.26
N GLY A 124 -9.44 -2.87 -12.29
CA GLY A 124 -10.66 -2.06 -12.34
C GLY A 124 -11.51 -2.36 -13.57
N GLY A 125 -12.84 -2.34 -13.43
CA GLY A 125 -13.79 -2.65 -14.49
C GLY A 125 -13.95 -4.15 -14.79
N LEU A 126 -13.12 -5.02 -14.22
CA LEU A 126 -13.27 -6.47 -14.33
C LEU A 126 -14.18 -6.98 -13.20
N PRO A 127 -15.26 -7.74 -13.51
CA PRO A 127 -16.16 -8.26 -12.48
C PRO A 127 -15.43 -9.09 -11.43
N ILE A 128 -15.84 -9.00 -10.15
CA ILE A 128 -15.17 -9.67 -9.02
C ILE A 128 -14.96 -11.18 -9.21
N LYS A 129 -15.89 -11.85 -9.88
CA LYS A 129 -15.86 -13.30 -10.18
C LYS A 129 -14.80 -13.69 -11.23
N GLU A 130 -14.31 -12.72 -11.99
CA GLU A 130 -13.30 -12.85 -13.04
C GLU A 130 -11.92 -12.36 -12.57
N GLN A 131 -11.83 -11.73 -11.40
CA GLN A 131 -10.56 -11.34 -10.79
C GLN A 131 -9.71 -12.58 -10.46
N SER A 132 -8.48 -12.61 -10.95
CA SER A 132 -7.49 -13.64 -10.63
C SER A 132 -6.76 -13.39 -9.32
N PHE A 133 -6.67 -12.12 -8.89
CA PHE A 133 -5.88 -11.68 -7.74
C PHE A 133 -4.45 -12.22 -7.79
N GLU A 134 -3.75 -11.97 -8.90
CA GLU A 134 -2.40 -12.50 -9.10
C GLU A 134 -1.47 -11.99 -8.01
N MET A 135 -0.68 -12.89 -7.43
CA MET A 135 0.28 -12.54 -6.41
C MET A 135 1.50 -11.87 -7.05
N ILE A 136 1.73 -10.62 -6.69
CA ILE A 136 2.83 -9.79 -7.18
C ILE A 136 4.06 -9.92 -6.28
N ALA A 137 3.85 -9.98 -4.95
CA ALA A 137 4.92 -10.16 -3.98
C ALA A 137 4.40 -10.84 -2.69
N GLU A 138 5.30 -11.44 -1.92
CA GLU A 138 4.93 -12.12 -0.66
C GLU A 138 4.49 -11.14 0.45
N ASN A 139 4.98 -9.91 0.43
CA ASN A 139 4.58 -8.82 1.34
C ASN A 139 4.94 -7.45 0.74
N PHE A 140 4.47 -6.38 1.40
CA PHE A 140 4.74 -5.00 0.99
C PHE A 140 6.25 -4.67 0.96
N GLY A 141 7.03 -5.18 1.91
CA GLY A 141 8.47 -4.93 1.97
C GLY A 141 9.24 -5.52 0.78
N ASP A 142 8.87 -6.72 0.34
CA ASP A 142 9.44 -7.36 -0.86
C ASP A 142 9.05 -6.58 -2.12
N PHE A 143 7.76 -6.27 -2.26
CA PHE A 143 7.25 -5.46 -3.36
C PHE A 143 8.01 -4.13 -3.49
N LEU A 144 8.05 -3.33 -2.41
CA LEU A 144 8.66 -2.01 -2.46
C LEU A 144 10.17 -2.12 -2.73
N SER A 145 10.85 -3.13 -2.17
CA SER A 145 12.27 -3.29 -2.46
C SER A 145 12.52 -3.62 -3.92
N GLU A 146 11.76 -4.54 -4.52
CA GLU A 146 11.90 -4.91 -5.93
C GLU A 146 11.54 -3.76 -6.86
N LEU A 147 10.43 -3.06 -6.59
CA LEU A 147 9.99 -1.88 -7.33
C LEU A 147 11.10 -0.82 -7.42
N LEU A 148 11.68 -0.46 -6.26
CA LEU A 148 12.70 0.57 -6.20
C LEU A 148 14.02 0.12 -6.84
N ASN A 149 14.43 -1.14 -6.68
CA ASN A 149 15.64 -1.64 -7.35
C ASN A 149 15.52 -1.61 -8.88
N ASN A 150 14.32 -1.80 -9.42
CA ASN A 150 14.06 -1.79 -10.86
C ASN A 150 13.86 -0.37 -11.43
N SER A 151 13.71 0.63 -10.56
CA SER A 151 13.46 2.03 -10.94
C SER A 151 14.71 2.92 -10.82
N LEU A 152 15.83 2.37 -10.36
CA LEU A 152 17.16 3.01 -10.30
C LEU A 152 17.80 3.20 -11.68
#